data_AF-A0A8D2IL10-F1
#
_entry.id   AF-A0A8D2IL10-F1
#
_cell.length_a   1.000
_cell.length_b   1.000
_cell.length_c   1.000
_cell.angle_alpha   90.00
_cell.angle_beta   90.00
_cell.angle_gamma   90.00
#
_symmetry.space_group_name_H-M   'P 1'
#
loop_
_entity.id
_entity.type
_entity.pdbx_description
1 polymer ?
#
loop_
_entity_poly.entity_id
_entity_poly.type
_entity_poly.pdbx_seq_one_letter_code
_entity_poly.pdbx_strand_id
1 'polypeptide(L)' 'MRNLLLVLVVLVLLSYVPPVRSGPNAFIRQMFSTCWRLKGNCKKKCSKDEVFHILCDNMSLCCVALIYLPG' A
#
# COMPACT_ATOMS: atom_id res chain seq x y z
N MET A 1 5.19 25.74 -31.54
CA MET A 1 4.01 25.14 -30.88
C MET A 1 4.11 23.62 -30.69
N ARG A 2 4.36 22.83 -31.76
CA ARG A 2 4.39 21.35 -31.67
C ARG A 2 5.44 20.78 -30.70
N ASN A 3 6.66 21.33 -30.69
CA ASN A 3 7.72 20.88 -29.76
C ASN A 3 7.42 21.23 -28.30
N LEU A 4 6.76 22.36 -28.03
CA LEU A 4 6.39 22.74 -26.66
C LEU A 4 5.40 21.75 -26.07
N LEU A 5 4.41 21.32 -26.86
CA LEU A 5 3.44 20.30 -26.46
C LEU A 5 4.10 18.95 -26.19
N LEU A 6 5.07 18.55 -27.02
CA LEU A 6 5.81 17.30 -26.80
C LEU A 6 6.63 17.33 -25.51
N VAL A 7 7.32 18.44 -25.23
CA VAL A 7 8.06 18.61 -23.97
C VAL A 7 7.11 18.54 -22.77
N LEU A 8 5.94 19.17 -22.87
CA LEU A 8 4.93 19.17 -21.80
C LEU A 8 4.38 17.76 -21.55
N VAL A 9 4.08 17.00 -22.61
CA VAL A 9 3.66 15.59 -22.51
C VAL A 9 4.74 14.72 -21.86
N VAL A 10 6.00 14.88 -22.25
CA VAL A 10 7.13 14.12 -21.69
C VAL A 10 7.31 14.43 -20.19
N LEU A 11 7.21 15.69 -19.79
CA LEU A 11 7.30 16.10 -18.39
C LEU A 11 6.15 15.52 -17.54
N VAL A 12 4.92 15.52 -18.07
CA VAL A 12 3.76 14.92 -17.41
C VAL A 12 3.95 13.41 -17.22
N LEU A 13 4.41 12.70 -18.25
CA LEU A 13 4.68 11.27 -18.17
C LEU A 13 5.77 10.94 -17.15
N LEU A 14 6.86 11.72 -17.11
CA LEU A 14 7.94 11.55 -16.13
C LEU A 14 7.47 11.81 -14.69
N SER A 15 6.52 12.73 -14.48
CA SER A 15 5.95 12.99 -13.15
C SER A 15 5.02 11.87 -12.66
N TYR A 16 4.44 11.11 -13.59
CA TYR A 16 3.58 9.97 -13.29
C TYR A 16 4.38 8.72 -12.89
N VAL A 17 5.66 8.64 -13.28
CA VAL A 17 6.55 7.56 -12.88
C VAL A 17 7.05 7.86 -11.47
N PRO A 18 6.57 7.18 -10.41
CA PRO A 18 7.09 7.40 -9.07
C PRO A 18 8.60 7.11 -9.06
N PRO A 19 9.42 7.98 -8.43
CA PRO A 19 10.87 7.90 -8.49
C PRO A 19 11.36 6.56 -7.95
N VAL A 20 11.72 5.65 -8.85
CA VAL A 20 12.06 4.24 -8.57
C VAL A 20 13.35 4.09 -7.74
N ARG A 21 14.09 5.18 -7.49
CA ARG A 21 15.37 5.16 -6.75
C ARG A 21 15.24 5.31 -5.25
N SER A 22 14.11 5.82 -4.78
CA SER A 22 13.78 5.86 -3.36
C SER A 22 12.55 4.98 -3.21
N GLY A 23 12.70 3.81 -2.58
CA GLY A 23 11.59 2.89 -2.37
C GLY A 23 10.36 3.60 -1.79
N PRO A 24 9.16 2.98 -1.91
CA PRO A 24 7.89 3.59 -1.56
C PRO A 24 8.00 4.40 -0.27
N ASN A 25 7.63 5.68 -0.38
CA ASN A 25 7.64 6.68 0.68
C ASN A 25 7.10 6.02 1.95
N ALA A 26 7.63 6.32 3.14
CA ALA A 26 7.22 5.64 4.39
C ALA A 26 5.68 5.56 4.54
N PHE A 27 4.96 6.60 4.09
CA PHE A 27 3.51 6.65 4.02
C PHE A 27 2.88 5.60 3.08
N ILE A 28 3.43 5.43 1.87
CA ILE A 28 3.00 4.43 0.89
C ILE A 28 3.32 3.02 1.41
N ARG A 29 4.50 2.82 2.01
CA ARG A 29 4.88 1.58 2.69
C ARG A 29 3.89 1.24 3.81
N GLN A 30 3.45 2.24 4.56
CA GLN A 30 2.48 2.05 5.64
C GLN A 30 1.12 1.64 5.10
N MET A 31 0.63 2.29 4.04
CA MET A 31 -0.60 1.89 3.34
C MET A 31 -0.54 0.43 2.86
N PHE A 32 0.58 0.01 2.25
CA PHE A 32 0.77 -1.39 1.85
C PHE A 32 0.94 -2.36 3.03
N SER A 33 1.33 -1.88 4.22
CA SER A 33 1.40 -2.68 5.44
C SER A 33 0.06 -2.80 6.17
N THR A 34 -0.95 -2.02 5.76
CA THR A 34 -2.32 -2.13 6.26
C THR A 34 -3.16 -2.97 5.32
N CYS A 35 -4.11 -3.69 5.89
CA CYS A 35 -5.05 -4.51 5.15
C CYS A 35 -6.47 -4.23 5.63
N TRP A 36 -7.46 -4.84 4.98
CA TRP A 36 -8.87 -4.71 5.37
C TRP A 36 -9.34 -3.25 5.51
N ARG A 37 -9.17 -2.45 4.43
CA ARG A 37 -9.52 -1.00 4.42
C ARG A 37 -8.93 -0.21 5.61
N LEU A 38 -7.64 -0.40 5.89
CA LEU A 38 -6.92 0.24 7.01
C LEU A 38 -7.36 -0.20 8.42
N LYS A 39 -8.22 -1.21 8.55
CA LYS A 39 -8.67 -1.75 9.85
C LYS A 39 -7.84 -2.93 10.34
N GLY A 40 -6.98 -3.48 9.48
CA GLY A 40 -6.06 -4.57 9.81
C GLY A 40 -4.62 -4.21 9.48
N ASN A 41 -3.70 -4.97 10.07
CA ASN A 41 -2.27 -4.83 9.80
C ASN A 41 -1.68 -6.15 9.31
N CYS A 42 -0.76 -6.05 8.37
CA CYS A 42 0.03 -7.17 7.88
C CYS A 42 1.14 -7.49 8.88
N LYS A 43 1.08 -8.67 9.52
CA LYS A 43 2.04 -9.15 10.53
C LYS A 43 2.46 -10.58 10.21
N LYS A 44 3.61 -11.05 10.70
CA LYS A 44 4.01 -12.47 10.52
C LYS A 44 3.10 -13.45 11.28
N LYS A 45 2.51 -13.00 12.38
CA LYS A 45 1.60 -13.77 13.23
C LYS A 45 0.57 -12.83 13.84
N CYS A 46 -0.69 -13.26 13.86
CA CYS A 46 -1.76 -12.50 14.52
C CYS A 46 -1.71 -12.69 16.04
N SER A 47 -2.12 -11.66 16.77
CA SER A 47 -2.32 -11.77 18.23
C SER A 47 -3.55 -12.63 18.54
N LYS A 48 -3.75 -13.00 19.81
CA LYS A 48 -4.93 -13.76 20.25
C LYS A 48 -6.25 -13.01 20.04
N ASP A 49 -6.21 -11.68 20.10
CA ASP A 49 -7.38 -10.80 19.95
C ASP A 49 -7.62 -10.35 18.49
N GLU A 50 -6.82 -10.89 17.55
CA GLU A 50 -6.90 -10.60 16.14
C GLU A 50 -7.26 -11.87 15.35
N VAL A 51 -8.09 -11.71 14.34
CA VAL A 51 -8.47 -12.79 13.42
C VAL A 51 -7.64 -12.69 12.15
N PHE A 52 -7.18 -13.84 11.68
CA PHE A 52 -6.59 -13.97 10.36
C PHE A 52 -7.67 -13.75 9.30
N HIS A 53 -7.45 -12.79 8.41
CA HIS A 53 -8.39 -12.49 7.34
C HIS A 53 -7.89 -12.95 5.96
N ILE A 54 -6.66 -12.57 5.57
CA ILE A 54 -6.06 -12.89 4.26
C ILE A 54 -4.52 -12.82 4.34
N LEU A 55 -3.80 -13.33 3.35
CA LEU A 55 -2.36 -13.09 3.19
C LEU A 55 -2.13 -11.73 2.52
N CYS A 56 -1.25 -10.89 3.06
CA CYS A 56 -0.90 -9.61 2.46
C CYS A 56 0.20 -9.73 1.40
N ASP A 57 1.27 -10.47 1.71
CA ASP A 57 2.46 -10.61 0.88
C ASP A 57 3.15 -11.95 1.17
N ASN A 58 4.35 -12.18 0.63
CA ASN A 58 4.99 -13.51 0.55
C ASN A 58 5.20 -14.27 1.88
N MET A 59 5.00 -13.65 3.06
CA MET A 59 4.94 -14.32 4.39
C MET A 59 4.21 -13.50 5.47
N SER A 60 3.36 -12.55 5.10
CA SER A 60 2.63 -11.69 6.06
C SER A 60 1.13 -11.99 6.03
N LEU A 61 0.57 -12.12 7.22
CA LEU A 61 -0.84 -12.36 7.51
C LEU A 61 -1.53 -11.03 7.79
N CYS A 62 -2.66 -10.78 7.14
CA CYS A 62 -3.57 -9.71 7.50
C CYS A 62 -4.30 -10.08 8.79
N CYS A 63 -3.99 -9.36 9.85
CA CYS A 63 -4.58 -9.52 11.17
C CYS A 63 -5.54 -8.36 11.43
N VAL A 64 -6.80 -8.69 11.70
CA VAL A 64 -7.87 -7.72 11.95
C VAL A 64 -8.36 -7.91 13.38
N ALA A 65 -8.47 -6.83 14.15
CA ALA A 65 -9.00 -6.93 15.52
C ALA A 65 -10.46 -7.38 15.49
N LEU A 66 -10.83 -8.27 16.43
CA LEU A 66 -12.19 -8.80 16.57
C LEU A 66 -13.26 -7.69 16.63
N ILE A 67 -12.93 -6.54 17.21
CA ILE A 67 -13.81 -5.37 17.34
C ILE A 67 -14.28 -4.84 15.98
N TYR A 68 -13.52 -5.05 14.92
CA TYR A 68 -13.86 -4.58 13.57
C TYR A 68 -14.59 -5.63 12.71
N LEU A 69 -14.77 -6.85 13.22
CA LEU A 69 -15.57 -7.87 12.54
C LEU A 69 -17.04 -7.72 12.95
N PRO A 70 -17.99 -7.79 12.00
CA PRO A 70 -19.40 -7.91 12.35
C PRO A 70 -19.61 -9.28 13.02
N GLY A 71 -20.13 -9.26 14.25
CA GLY A 71 -20.53 -10.46 15.00
C GLY A 71 -21.86 -11.03 14.56
#